data_AF-D6RG41-F1
#
_entry.id   AF-D6RG41-F1
#
_cell.length_a   1.000
_cell.length_b   1.000
_cell.length_c   1.000
_cell.angle_alpha   90.00
_cell.angle_beta   90.00
_cell.angle_gamma   90.00
#
_symmetry.space_group_name_H-M   'P 1'
#
loop_
_entity.id
_entity.type
_entity.pdbx_description
1 polymer ?
#
loop_
_entity_poly.entity_id
_entity_poly.type
_entity_poly.pdbx_seq_one_letter_code
_entity_poly.pdbx_strand_id
1 'polypeptide(L)'
;MMSGRDQEPSRYYVGIDVGTGVTARSLCSLVCKWTYSAEKGWDDSFWKMIGLEDLIDDNYSKIGNLVLLPGAALGIGLTPEAARELGLPSGIAVAASLIDAHAGGLGVIG
;
A
#
# COMPACT_ATOMS: atom_id res chain seq x y z
N MET A 1 3.71 19.03 -26.58
CA MET A 1 2.31 18.77 -26.19
C MET A 1 2.11 17.26 -26.27
N MET A 2 2.24 16.57 -25.14
CA MET A 2 1.85 15.16 -25.05
C MET A 2 0.75 15.06 -24.01
N SER A 3 -0.38 14.58 -24.51
CA SER A 3 -1.68 14.47 -23.88
C SER A 3 -1.61 13.61 -22.63
N GLY A 4 -2.21 14.10 -21.55
CA GLY A 4 -2.55 13.28 -20.38
C GLY A 4 -3.31 12.05 -20.82
N ARG A 5 -2.83 10.88 -20.40
CA ARG A 5 -3.56 9.63 -20.49
C ARG A 5 -4.42 9.52 -19.24
N ASP A 6 -5.70 9.78 -19.44
CA ASP A 6 -6.87 9.15 -18.83
C ASP A 6 -6.57 8.23 -17.63
N GLN A 7 -6.91 8.73 -16.45
CA GLN A 7 -6.97 7.98 -15.21
C GLN A 7 -8.36 7.33 -15.12
N GLU A 8 -8.48 6.14 -15.70
CA GLU A 8 -9.71 5.31 -15.69
C GLU A 8 -10.08 4.88 -14.25
N PRO A 9 -11.30 5.13 -13.77
CA PRO A 9 -11.74 4.79 -12.42
C PRO A 9 -12.37 3.38 -12.40
N SER A 10 -11.56 2.31 -12.42
CA SER A 10 -12.11 0.94 -12.30
C SER A 10 -11.23 -0.08 -11.56
N ARG A 11 -10.15 0.33 -10.89
CA ARG A 11 -9.36 -0.59 -10.07
C ARG A 11 -9.64 -0.40 -8.59
N TYR A 12 -10.35 -1.35 -7.98
CA TYR A 12 -10.39 -1.54 -6.54
C TYR A 12 -8.97 -1.84 -6.04
N TYR A 13 -8.20 -0.81 -5.74
CA TYR A 13 -6.92 -0.97 -5.05
C TYR A 13 -7.16 -0.87 -3.55
N VAL A 14 -7.00 -1.98 -2.85
CA VAL A 14 -6.98 -1.97 -1.39
C VAL A 14 -5.60 -1.53 -0.94
N GLY A 15 -5.35 -0.22 -0.83
CA GLY A 15 -4.31 0.24 0.07
C GLY A 15 -3.96 1.72 -0.02
N ILE A 16 -3.57 2.19 1.17
CA ILE A 16 -3.32 3.57 1.52
C ILE A 16 -1.88 3.91 1.11
N ASP A 17 -1.73 4.59 -0.02
CA ASP A 17 -0.59 5.44 -0.30
C ASP A 17 -1.11 6.87 -0.42
N VAL A 18 -0.76 7.72 0.54
CA VAL A 18 -1.13 9.14 0.49
C VAL A 18 -0.12 9.82 -0.43
N GLY A 19 -0.43 9.81 -1.72
CA GLY A 19 0.13 10.74 -2.68
C GLY A 19 1.59 10.51 -3.05
N THR A 20 2.15 9.29 -2.97
CA THR A 20 3.49 8.99 -3.54
C THR A 20 3.41 8.34 -4.92
N GLY A 21 2.24 7.81 -5.30
CA GLY A 21 2.03 7.06 -6.54
C GLY A 21 2.56 5.62 -6.48
N VAL A 22 3.01 5.17 -5.30
CA VAL A 22 3.59 3.85 -5.07
C VAL A 22 2.51 2.91 -4.53
N THR A 23 2.28 1.78 -5.20
CA THR A 23 1.24 0.81 -4.81
C THR A 23 1.70 -0.20 -3.75
N ALA A 24 2.79 0.07 -3.04
CA ALA A 24 3.31 -0.80 -1.99
C ALA A 24 2.31 -0.93 -0.84
N ARG A 25 2.34 -2.08 -0.15
CA ARG A 25 1.50 -2.36 1.02
C ARG A 25 2.36 -2.48 2.28
N SER A 26 1.81 -1.99 3.39
CA SER A 26 2.43 -2.19 4.70
C SER A 26 2.25 -3.62 5.17
N LEU A 27 3.34 -4.25 5.61
CA LEU A 27 3.32 -5.56 6.26
C LEU A 27 2.34 -5.59 7.45
N CYS A 28 2.24 -4.50 8.22
CA CYS A 28 1.32 -4.39 9.35
C CYS A 28 -0.15 -4.61 8.91
N SER A 29 -0.58 -3.95 7.84
CA SER A 29 -1.94 -4.10 7.33
C SER A 29 -2.19 -5.50 6.79
N LEU A 30 -1.24 -6.03 6.00
CA LEU A 30 -1.42 -7.32 5.34
C LEU A 30 -1.46 -8.48 6.33
N VAL A 31 -0.54 -8.51 7.29
CA VAL A 31 -0.48 -9.57 8.32
C VAL A 31 -1.71 -9.52 9.21
N CYS A 32 -2.11 -8.32 9.67
CA CYS A 32 -3.20 -8.20 10.64
C CYS A 32 -4.60 -8.39 10.05
N LYS A 33 -4.79 -8.14 8.74
CA LYS A 33 -6.13 -8.02 8.15
C LYS A 33 -6.33 -8.82 6.87
N TRP A 34 -5.27 -9.26 6.21
CA TRP A 34 -5.34 -9.90 4.89
C TRP A 34 -4.75 -11.31 4.86
N THR A 35 -4.54 -11.94 6.02
CA THR A 35 -3.99 -13.32 6.10
C THR A 35 -2.63 -13.50 5.40
N TYR A 36 -1.88 -12.42 5.20
CA TYR A 36 -0.53 -12.47 4.66
C TYR A 36 0.44 -13.02 5.71
N SER A 37 1.33 -13.93 5.32
CA SER A 37 2.41 -14.40 6.19
C SER A 37 3.66 -13.54 5.99
N ALA A 38 4.23 -13.03 7.08
CA ALA A 38 5.51 -12.33 7.02
C ALA A 38 6.68 -13.24 6.56
N GLU A 39 6.55 -14.55 6.75
CA GLU A 39 7.57 -15.53 6.37
C GLU A 39 7.33 -16.11 4.98
N LYS A 40 6.06 -16.41 4.65
CA LYS A 40 5.69 -17.18 3.46
C LYS A 40 5.00 -16.36 2.37
N GLY A 41 4.54 -15.16 2.68
CA GLY A 41 3.77 -14.32 1.78
C GLY A 41 2.29 -14.72 1.67
N TRP A 42 1.73 -14.55 0.47
CA TRP A 42 0.36 -14.94 0.12
C TRP A 42 0.23 -16.47 0.01
N ASP A 43 -0.96 -17.00 0.31
CA ASP A 43 -1.30 -18.41 0.16
C ASP A 43 -2.40 -18.60 -0.88
N ASP A 44 -2.02 -19.09 -2.06
CA ASP A 44 -2.95 -19.41 -3.15
C ASP A 44 -4.04 -20.38 -2.75
N SER A 45 -3.70 -21.36 -1.90
CA SER A 45 -4.65 -22.40 -1.51
C SER A 45 -5.78 -21.83 -0.67
N PHE A 46 -5.46 -20.85 0.19
CA PHE A 46 -6.44 -20.12 0.97
C PHE A 46 -7.42 -19.34 0.07
N TRP A 47 -6.91 -18.53 -0.85
CA TRP A 47 -7.73 -17.71 -1.75
C TRP A 47 -8.63 -18.54 -2.66
N LYS A 48 -8.10 -19.64 -3.23
CA LYS A 48 -8.87 -20.61 -4.02
C LYS A 48 -9.94 -21.30 -3.18
N MET A 49 -9.63 -21.66 -1.93
CA MET A 49 -10.57 -22.34 -1.04
C MET A 49 -11.79 -21.48 -0.71
N ILE A 50 -11.60 -20.17 -0.55
CA ILE A 50 -12.70 -19.24 -0.23
C ILE A 50 -13.38 -18.63 -1.46
N GLY A 51 -13.00 -19.06 -2.68
CA GLY A 51 -13.60 -18.61 -3.94
C GLY A 51 -13.22 -17.18 -4.37
N LEU A 52 -12.03 -16.72 -3.98
CA LEU A 52 -11.48 -15.40 -4.31
C LEU A 52 -10.16 -15.53 -5.10
N GLU A 53 -10.06 -16.53 -5.96
CA GLU A 53 -8.88 -16.80 -6.77
C GLU A 53 -8.53 -15.67 -7.76
N ASP A 54 -9.49 -14.81 -8.11
CA ASP A 54 -9.25 -13.65 -8.97
C ASP A 54 -8.33 -12.60 -8.33
N LEU A 55 -8.11 -12.67 -7.02
CA LEU A 55 -7.15 -11.84 -6.29
C LEU A 55 -5.70 -12.32 -6.46
N ILE A 56 -5.49 -13.55 -6.92
CA ILE A 56 -4.17 -14.13 -7.19
C ILE A 56 -3.63 -13.61 -8.54
N ASP A 57 -4.54 -13.33 -9.47
CA ASP A 57 -4.22 -12.89 -10.82
C ASP A 57 -3.30 -11.66 -10.87
N ASP A 58 -2.54 -11.56 -11.96
CA ASP A 58 -1.53 -10.51 -12.18
C ASP A 58 -0.56 -10.38 -10.99
N ASN A 59 -0.18 -11.50 -10.39
CA ASN A 59 0.70 -11.58 -9.22
C ASN A 59 0.18 -10.68 -8.10
N TYR A 60 -1.05 -10.92 -7.63
CA TYR A 60 -1.69 -10.18 -6.53
C TYR A 60 -1.80 -8.67 -6.72
N SER A 61 -1.79 -8.16 -7.96
CA SER A 61 -1.75 -6.71 -8.22
C SER A 61 -2.88 -5.92 -7.55
N LYS A 62 -4.05 -6.53 -7.36
CA LYS A 62 -5.23 -5.93 -6.71
C LYS A 62 -5.02 -5.72 -5.20
N ILE A 63 -4.39 -6.70 -4.53
CA ILE A 63 -4.24 -6.72 -3.06
C ILE A 63 -2.84 -6.35 -2.59
N GLY A 64 -1.86 -6.33 -3.48
CA GLY A 64 -0.50 -5.87 -3.27
C GLY A 64 0.55 -6.98 -3.41
N ASN A 65 1.56 -6.69 -4.20
CA ASN A 65 2.68 -7.61 -4.49
C ASN A 65 4.06 -7.03 -4.14
N LEU A 66 4.08 -5.76 -3.76
CA LEU A 66 5.21 -5.10 -3.13
C LEU A 66 4.84 -4.82 -1.68
N VAL A 67 5.51 -5.50 -0.75
CA VAL A 67 5.26 -5.38 0.68
C VAL A 67 6.47 -4.75 1.35
N LEU A 68 6.23 -3.71 2.15
CA LEU A 68 7.25 -2.97 2.85
C LEU A 68 7.01 -3.02 4.36
N LEU A 69 8.10 -2.94 5.11
CA LEU A 69 8.04 -2.78 6.56
C LEU A 69 7.46 -1.41 6.92
N PRO A 70 6.65 -1.31 7.99
CA PRO A 70 6.23 -0.04 8.54
C PRO A 70 7.41 0.92 8.73
N GLY A 71 7.24 2.19 8.34
CA GLY A 71 8.31 3.18 8.46
C GLY A 71 9.27 3.25 7.25
N ALA A 72 9.30 2.23 6.39
CA ALA A 72 10.13 2.27 5.18
C ALA A 72 9.70 3.39 4.24
N ALA A 73 10.67 4.10 3.63
CA ALA A 73 10.37 5.20 2.72
C ALA A 73 9.67 4.69 1.44
N LEU A 74 8.63 5.42 0.99
CA LEU A 74 7.89 5.15 -0.23
C LEU A 74 8.44 5.99 -1.38
N GLY A 75 9.02 5.32 -2.38
CA GLY A 75 9.50 5.96 -3.61
C GLY A 75 10.43 7.13 -3.34
N ILE A 76 10.09 8.28 -3.92
CA ILE A 76 10.81 9.56 -3.72
C ILE A 76 10.07 10.52 -2.78
N GLY A 77 9.09 10.01 -2.02
CA GLY A 77 8.22 10.83 -1.17
C GLY A 77 7.01 11.39 -1.91
N LEU A 78 6.43 12.45 -1.36
CA LEU A 78 5.17 13.03 -1.79
C LEU A 78 5.26 13.58 -3.23
N THR A 79 4.29 13.23 -4.09
CA THR A 79 4.22 13.74 -5.46
C THR A 79 3.96 15.25 -5.45
N PRO A 80 4.36 15.98 -6.50
CA PRO A 80 4.07 17.41 -6.63
C PRO A 80 2.57 17.73 -6.51
N GLU A 81 1.71 16.87 -7.06
CA GLU A 81 0.26 17.02 -7.01
C GLU A 81 -0.27 16.95 -5.58
N ALA A 82 0.09 15.89 -4.83
CA ALA A 82 -0.34 15.71 -3.45
C ALA A 82 0.29 16.75 -2.51
N ALA A 83 1.55 17.12 -2.76
CA ALA A 83 2.24 18.16 -2.02
C ALA A 83 1.52 19.52 -2.12
N ARG A 84 1.05 19.89 -3.31
CA ARG A 84 0.26 21.11 -3.51
C ARG A 84 -1.08 21.07 -2.77
N GLU A 85 -1.77 19.93 -2.77
CA GLU A 85 -3.05 19.78 -2.08
C GLU A 85 -2.91 19.84 -0.55
N LEU A 86 -1.80 19.30 -0.03
CA LEU A 86 -1.51 19.28 1.41
C LEU A 86 -0.78 20.53 1.90
N GLY A 87 -0.34 21.42 1.01
CA GLY A 87 0.48 22.59 1.36
C GLY A 87 1.87 22.23 1.90
N LEU A 88 2.44 21.12 1.42
CA LEU A 88 3.73 20.58 1.86
C LEU A 88 4.79 20.66 0.74
N PRO A 89 6.10 20.52 1.07
CA PRO A 89 7.13 20.37 0.05
C PRO A 89 6.99 19.05 -0.73
N SER A 90 7.14 19.12 -2.05
CA SER A 90 7.26 17.91 -2.88
C SER A 90 8.50 17.11 -2.50
N GLY A 91 8.40 15.78 -2.57
CA GLY A 91 9.49 14.88 -2.23
C GLY A 91 9.74 14.74 -0.72
N ILE A 92 8.89 15.33 0.13
CA ILE A 92 8.94 15.05 1.58
C ILE A 92 8.72 13.55 1.80
N ALA A 93 9.52 12.97 2.69
CA ALA A 93 9.49 11.54 2.95
C ALA A 93 8.11 11.09 3.44
N VAL A 94 7.60 10.02 2.84
CA VAL A 94 6.37 9.34 3.24
C VAL A 94 6.72 7.90 3.60
N ALA A 95 6.28 7.45 4.76
CA ALA A 95 6.55 6.11 5.24
C ALA A 95 5.44 5.13 4.84
N ALA A 96 5.80 3.86 4.63
CA ALA A 96 4.87 2.75 4.56
C ALA A 96 4.00 2.72 5.84
N SER A 97 2.70 2.55 5.62
CA SER A 97 1.66 2.84 6.62
C SER A 97 1.71 1.95 7.88
N LEU A 98 0.98 2.37 8.92
CA LEU A 98 0.63 1.58 10.10
C LEU A 98 -0.87 1.69 10.33
N ILE A 99 -1.48 0.65 10.90
CA ILE A 99 -2.86 0.78 11.39
C ILE A 99 -2.84 1.47 12.76
N ASP A 100 -3.90 2.21 13.05
CA ASP A 100 -4.06 3.11 14.20
C ASP A 100 -3.58 2.54 15.54
N ALA A 101 -4.03 1.36 15.95
CA ALA A 101 -3.66 0.75 17.23
C ALA A 101 -2.16 0.40 17.29
N HIS A 102 -1.57 0.02 16.16
CA HIS A 102 -0.13 -0.29 16.10
C HIS A 102 0.70 1.00 16.09
N ALA A 103 0.22 2.07 15.45
CA ALA A 103 0.84 3.39 15.54
C ALA A 103 0.74 3.95 16.97
N GLY A 104 -0.41 3.79 17.63
CA GLY A 104 -0.60 4.18 19.03
C GLY A 104 0.30 3.39 19.98
N GLY A 105 0.44 2.08 19.77
CA GLY A 105 1.39 1.24 20.50
C GLY A 105 2.83 1.69 20.31
N LEU A 106 3.24 2.00 19.08
CA LEU A 106 4.58 2.53 18.79
C LEU A 106 4.83 3.88 19.50
N GLY A 107 3.82 4.76 19.54
CA GLY A 107 3.93 6.09 20.13
C GLY A 107 4.10 6.14 21.65
N VAL A 108 3.82 5.05 22.37
CA VAL A 108 3.99 4.98 23.84
C VAL A 108 5.24 4.24 24.29
N ILE A 109 5.85 3.44 23.40
CA ILE A 109 7.08 2.69 23.69
C ILE A 109 8.35 3.38 23.15
N GLY A 110 8.18 4.45 22.36
CA GLY A 110 9.26 5.22 21.73
C GLY A 110 9.92 6.24 22.64
#